data_AF-A0A7X7SE92-F1
#
_entry.id   AF-A0A7X7SE92-F1
#
_cell.length_a   1.000
_cell.length_b   1.000
_cell.length_c   1.000
_cell.angle_alpha   90.00
_cell.angle_beta   90.00
_cell.angle_gamma   90.00
#
_symmetry.space_group_name_H-M   'P 1'
#
loop_
_entity.id
_entity.type
_entity.pdbx_description
1 polymer ?
#
loop_
_entity_poly.entity_id
_entity_poly.type
_entity_poly.pdbx_seq_one_letter_code
_entity_poly.pdbx_strand_id
1 'polypeptide(L)'
;MATLSKTILETLGFKEFNSEARIEAKFNSIYVFNIEGISLKEVNTDLFSNVSYSDDVISFAFGNTVNDISKNLIGDSFVDDEVEWQKANKSHPPYILIKISSNKLFTCESGYCKRENEKLITYDCFQNANNLLKEVEQNIIPPLISSLTIHLSKINYPIRFRFIERAKYGITQNGEIINDFSISISARLTSSINITGNMIKTVINSAVRQYSTIEPKVSSLFYFGLRDEDRFKQFLNLFQALERHTHKAFNQMNFENYVDSVNSIPKRLAVTGKQFFMERQAECKNLSQRFIWCSLILWENISDNEIETFKAIKKKRDLLSHGEQVSENDLPVEDLEKLLLKIL
;
A
#
# COMPACT_ATOMS: atom_id res chain seq x y z
N MET A 1 -12.81 8.92 21.81
CA MET A 1 -13.11 7.53 22.24
C MET A 1 -13.89 7.62 23.53
N ALA A 2 -14.95 6.83 23.68
CA ALA A 2 -15.68 6.72 24.94
C ALA A 2 -15.00 5.63 25.79
N THR A 3 -14.59 5.97 27.01
CA THR A 3 -13.96 5.03 27.95
C THR A 3 -15.05 4.28 28.72
N LEU A 4 -14.99 2.95 28.78
CA LEU A 4 -15.89 2.16 29.62
C LEU A 4 -15.66 2.50 31.11
N SER A 5 -16.74 2.53 31.89
CA SER A 5 -16.64 2.74 33.33
C SER A 5 -16.10 1.49 34.05
N LYS A 6 -15.44 1.69 35.19
CA LYS A 6 -14.87 0.61 36.03
C LYS A 6 -15.87 -0.53 36.29
N THR A 7 -17.10 -0.16 36.63
CA THR A 7 -18.18 -1.12 36.92
C THR A 7 -18.51 -2.01 35.71
N ILE A 8 -18.45 -1.47 34.49
CA ILE A 8 -18.68 -2.24 33.26
C ILE A 8 -17.51 -3.20 33.00
N LEU A 9 -16.26 -2.74 33.20
CA LEU A 9 -15.06 -3.56 33.00
C LEU A 9 -15.02 -4.75 33.98
N GLU A 10 -15.31 -4.52 35.26
CA GLU A 10 -15.36 -5.58 36.28
C GLU A 10 -16.47 -6.60 35.96
N THR A 11 -17.62 -6.15 35.48
CA THR A 11 -18.73 -7.03 35.06
C THR A 11 -18.36 -7.90 33.86
N LEU A 12 -17.50 -7.39 32.96
CA LEU A 12 -16.94 -8.14 31.83
C LEU A 12 -15.79 -9.09 32.23
N GLY A 13 -15.46 -9.17 33.52
CA GLY A 13 -14.44 -10.06 34.07
C GLY A 13 -13.01 -9.50 34.03
N PHE A 14 -12.85 -8.20 33.73
CA PHE A 14 -11.55 -7.55 33.82
C PHE A 14 -11.19 -7.21 35.27
N LYS A 15 -9.92 -7.36 35.61
CA LYS A 15 -9.35 -7.00 36.91
C LYS A 15 -8.29 -5.92 36.74
N GLU A 16 -8.24 -5.00 37.69
CA GLU A 16 -7.22 -3.97 37.75
C GLU A 16 -5.84 -4.61 37.97
N PHE A 17 -4.80 -4.07 37.33
CA PHE A 17 -3.43 -4.54 37.54
C PHE A 17 -3.07 -4.44 39.02
N ASN A 18 -2.52 -5.53 39.57
CA ASN A 18 -1.84 -5.44 40.85
C ASN A 18 -0.58 -4.59 40.63
N SER A 19 -0.30 -3.60 41.48
CA SER A 19 0.76 -2.60 41.27
C SER A 19 2.19 -3.16 41.15
N GLU A 20 2.38 -4.45 41.42
CA GLU A 20 3.65 -5.17 41.26
C GLU A 20 3.74 -5.99 39.95
N ALA A 21 2.64 -6.12 39.21
CA ALA A 21 2.56 -6.91 37.99
C ALA A 21 2.86 -6.03 36.76
N ARG A 22 4.13 -6.03 36.33
CA ARG A 22 4.60 -5.39 35.10
C ARG A 22 4.42 -6.34 33.91
N ILE A 23 3.73 -5.90 32.87
CA ILE A 23 3.71 -6.62 31.59
C ILE A 23 4.64 -5.94 30.62
N GLU A 24 5.53 -6.73 30.02
CA GLU A 24 6.33 -6.31 28.87
C GLU A 24 5.94 -7.10 27.63
N ALA A 25 5.65 -6.41 26.53
CA ALA A 25 5.27 -7.04 25.28
C ALA A 25 5.78 -6.27 24.05
N LYS A 26 6.03 -7.02 22.97
CA LYS A 26 6.22 -6.47 21.62
C LYS A 26 4.91 -6.58 20.85
N PHE A 27 4.53 -5.51 20.17
CA PHE A 27 3.27 -5.46 19.44
C PHE A 27 3.48 -5.69 17.95
N ASN A 28 2.55 -6.41 17.36
CA ASN A 28 2.50 -6.74 15.95
C ASN A 28 1.11 -6.44 15.41
N SER A 29 1.03 -6.23 14.11
CA SER A 29 -0.24 -6.22 13.38
C SER A 29 -0.17 -7.12 12.17
N ILE A 30 -1.32 -7.67 11.80
CA ILE A 30 -1.51 -8.44 10.59
C ILE A 30 -2.59 -7.75 9.78
N TYR A 31 -2.27 -7.44 8.54
CA TYR A 31 -3.22 -6.98 7.54
C TYR A 31 -3.56 -8.12 6.60
N VAL A 32 -4.84 -8.35 6.39
CA VAL A 32 -5.35 -9.31 5.42
C VAL A 32 -5.88 -8.55 4.21
N PHE A 33 -5.36 -8.88 3.03
CA PHE A 33 -5.90 -8.40 1.76
C PHE A 33 -6.33 -9.56 0.88
N ASN A 34 -7.50 -9.43 0.26
CA ASN A 34 -7.89 -10.19 -0.91
C ASN A 34 -7.22 -9.58 -2.14
N ILE A 35 -6.66 -10.42 -3.00
CA ILE A 35 -6.01 -10.01 -4.24
C ILE A 35 -6.95 -10.31 -5.41
N GLU A 36 -7.58 -9.26 -5.87
CA GLU A 36 -8.48 -9.23 -6.99
C GLU A 36 -7.71 -9.02 -8.30
N GLY A 37 -8.12 -9.69 -9.37
CA GLY A 37 -7.41 -9.63 -10.64
C GLY A 37 -6.49 -10.81 -10.91
N ILE A 38 -6.21 -11.68 -9.93
CA ILE A 38 -5.35 -12.87 -10.11
C ILE A 38 -5.93 -14.13 -9.48
N SER A 39 -5.42 -15.28 -9.89
CA SER A 39 -5.62 -16.59 -9.27
C SER A 39 -4.27 -17.26 -9.09
N LEU A 40 -3.99 -17.78 -7.90
CA LEU A 40 -2.77 -18.54 -7.63
C LEU A 40 -3.04 -20.02 -7.91
N LYS A 41 -2.25 -20.61 -8.82
CA LYS A 41 -2.20 -22.08 -8.95
C LYS A 41 -1.68 -22.68 -7.64
N GLU A 42 -2.26 -23.80 -7.22
CA GLU A 42 -2.00 -24.47 -5.94
C GLU A 42 -0.53 -24.35 -5.51
N VAL A 43 -0.32 -23.56 -4.46
CA VAL A 43 0.97 -23.46 -3.79
C VAL A 43 0.97 -24.60 -2.79
N ASN A 44 1.66 -25.71 -3.12
CA ASN A 44 1.95 -26.72 -2.11
C ASN A 44 2.67 -26.04 -0.94
N THR A 45 2.36 -26.44 0.29
CA THR A 45 2.93 -25.90 1.54
C THR A 45 4.46 -25.85 1.57
N ASP A 46 5.13 -26.66 0.74
CA ASP A 46 6.59 -26.67 0.60
C ASP A 46 7.17 -25.51 -0.24
N LEU A 47 6.33 -24.66 -0.84
CA LEU A 47 6.70 -23.56 -1.73
C LEU A 47 6.55 -22.16 -1.11
N PHE A 48 6.25 -22.04 0.19
CA PHE A 48 6.04 -20.73 0.85
C PHE A 48 7.23 -19.78 0.68
N SER A 49 8.46 -20.27 0.65
CA SER A 49 9.67 -19.46 0.41
C SER A 49 9.71 -18.73 -0.94
N ASN A 50 8.89 -19.16 -1.91
CA ASN A 50 8.76 -18.49 -3.21
C ASN A 50 7.62 -17.47 -3.24
N VAL A 51 6.78 -17.45 -2.22
CA VAL A 51 5.62 -16.55 -2.11
C VAL A 51 5.63 -15.74 -0.83
N SER A 52 6.75 -15.72 -0.10
CA SER A 52 6.92 -14.97 1.14
C SER A 52 8.17 -14.09 1.13
N TYR A 53 8.12 -13.07 1.98
CA TYR A 53 9.21 -12.18 2.31
C TYR A 53 9.22 -11.99 3.83
N SER A 54 10.42 -11.86 4.42
CA SER A 54 10.56 -11.52 5.83
C SER A 54 11.85 -10.74 6.09
N ASP A 55 11.71 -9.66 6.85
CA ASP A 55 12.78 -8.97 7.57
C ASP A 55 12.36 -8.76 9.04
N ASP A 56 13.12 -7.96 9.79
CA ASP A 56 12.87 -7.71 11.23
C ASP A 56 11.58 -6.94 11.51
N VAL A 57 11.10 -6.13 10.54
CA VAL A 57 9.97 -5.21 10.72
C VAL A 57 8.74 -5.70 9.96
N ILE A 58 8.94 -6.29 8.77
CA ILE A 58 7.87 -6.68 7.85
C ILE A 58 8.07 -8.13 7.43
N SER A 59 7.00 -8.90 7.52
CA SER A 59 6.90 -10.19 6.86
C SER A 59 5.59 -10.27 6.10
N PHE A 60 5.56 -10.83 4.90
CA PHE A 60 4.31 -11.07 4.18
C PHE A 60 4.38 -12.32 3.34
N ALA A 61 3.22 -12.90 3.05
CA ALA A 61 3.12 -14.09 2.22
C ALA A 61 1.81 -14.14 1.44
N PHE A 62 1.86 -14.73 0.24
CA PHE A 62 0.71 -14.98 -0.62
C PHE A 62 0.23 -16.42 -0.49
N GLY A 63 -1.08 -16.65 -0.66
CA GLY A 63 -1.63 -17.99 -0.67
C GLY A 63 -3.12 -18.03 -0.96
N ASN A 64 -3.67 -19.24 -1.03
CA ASN A 64 -5.10 -19.46 -1.28
C ASN A 64 -5.92 -19.62 0.02
N THR A 65 -5.27 -19.64 1.17
CA THR A 65 -5.94 -19.76 2.47
C THR A 65 -5.33 -18.80 3.47
N VAL A 66 -6.14 -18.05 4.22
CA VAL A 66 -5.60 -17.12 5.23
C VAL A 66 -4.92 -17.85 6.39
N ASN A 67 -5.41 -19.04 6.75
CA ASN A 67 -4.87 -19.82 7.85
C ASN A 67 -3.48 -20.40 7.57
N ASP A 68 -3.22 -20.93 6.36
CA ASP A 68 -1.87 -21.44 6.05
C ASP A 68 -0.84 -20.31 5.98
N ILE A 69 -1.24 -19.14 5.44
CA ILE A 69 -0.39 -17.96 5.43
C ILE A 69 -0.11 -17.49 6.86
N SER A 70 -1.14 -17.44 7.72
CA SER A 70 -0.99 -17.06 9.13
C SER A 70 -0.07 -18.01 9.89
N LYS A 71 -0.26 -19.33 9.74
CA LYS A 71 0.61 -20.35 10.35
C LYS A 71 2.06 -20.16 9.93
N ASN A 72 2.32 -19.79 8.68
CA ASN A 72 3.66 -19.51 8.21
C ASN A 72 4.26 -18.23 8.84
N LEU A 73 3.49 -17.16 8.99
CA LEU A 73 3.98 -15.86 9.46
C LEU A 73 4.06 -15.72 10.99
N ILE A 74 3.15 -16.38 11.71
CA ILE A 74 2.97 -16.22 13.16
C ILE A 74 2.86 -17.53 13.94
N GLY A 75 2.83 -18.68 13.26
CA GLY A 75 2.74 -19.99 13.92
C GLY A 75 1.34 -20.41 14.37
N ASP A 76 0.31 -19.62 14.06
CA ASP A 76 -1.07 -19.90 14.46
C ASP A 76 -2.07 -19.60 13.32
N SER A 77 -3.26 -20.18 13.41
CA SER A 77 -4.38 -19.92 12.51
C SER A 77 -4.91 -18.50 12.74
N PHE A 78 -5.33 -17.84 11.67
CA PHE A 78 -5.90 -16.49 11.76
C PHE A 78 -7.33 -16.53 12.30
N VAL A 79 -8.11 -17.52 11.86
CA VAL A 79 -9.52 -17.71 12.19
C VAL A 79 -9.82 -19.20 12.45
N ASP A 80 -10.83 -19.46 13.26
CA ASP A 80 -11.24 -20.82 13.61
C ASP A 80 -11.92 -21.56 12.43
N ASP A 81 -12.86 -20.88 11.75
CA ASP A 81 -13.52 -21.37 10.54
C ASP A 81 -13.29 -20.40 9.36
N GLU A 82 -12.41 -20.80 8.44
CA GLU A 82 -12.07 -19.98 7.28
C GLU A 82 -13.23 -19.85 6.28
N VAL A 83 -14.06 -20.89 6.13
CA VAL A 83 -15.18 -20.87 5.16
C VAL A 83 -16.25 -19.90 5.62
N GLU A 84 -16.56 -19.89 6.92
CA GLU A 84 -17.48 -18.91 7.50
C GLU A 84 -16.92 -17.49 7.40
N TRP A 85 -15.63 -17.30 7.73
CA TRP A 85 -14.96 -16.01 7.63
C TRP A 85 -14.94 -15.45 6.19
N GLN A 86 -14.69 -16.30 5.18
CA GLN A 86 -14.72 -15.89 3.77
C GLN A 86 -16.12 -15.43 3.34
N LYS A 87 -17.17 -16.14 3.76
CA LYS A 87 -18.57 -15.75 3.50
C LYS A 87 -18.92 -14.41 4.17
N ALA A 88 -18.55 -14.23 5.43
CA ALA A 88 -18.80 -13.01 6.18
C ALA A 88 -18.12 -11.79 5.52
N ASN A 89 -16.89 -11.97 5.04
CA ASN A 89 -16.09 -10.92 4.40
C ASN A 89 -16.29 -10.80 2.88
N LYS A 90 -17.16 -11.64 2.30
CA LYS A 90 -17.38 -11.76 0.84
C LYS A 90 -16.07 -11.84 0.09
N SER A 91 -15.11 -12.61 0.58
CA SER A 91 -13.77 -12.73 0.02
C SER A 91 -13.57 -14.10 -0.59
N HIS A 92 -12.68 -14.18 -1.57
CA HIS A 92 -12.25 -15.43 -2.19
C HIS A 92 -10.73 -15.34 -2.38
N PRO A 93 -10.02 -16.47 -2.45
CA PRO A 93 -8.60 -16.43 -2.74
C PRO A 93 -8.28 -15.81 -4.12
N PRO A 94 -7.05 -15.33 -4.32
CA PRO A 94 -5.92 -15.42 -3.38
C PRO A 94 -5.82 -14.28 -2.37
N TYR A 95 -5.05 -14.51 -1.31
CA TYR A 95 -4.81 -13.57 -0.22
C TYR A 95 -3.33 -13.20 -0.08
N ILE A 96 -3.07 -12.03 0.49
CA ILE A 96 -1.79 -11.67 1.09
C ILE A 96 -2.03 -11.29 2.55
N LEU A 97 -1.22 -11.84 3.45
CA LEU A 97 -1.11 -11.36 4.83
C LEU A 97 0.19 -10.60 4.97
N ILE A 98 0.12 -9.42 5.59
CA ILE A 98 1.27 -8.57 5.90
C ILE A 98 1.35 -8.41 7.41
N LYS A 99 2.38 -9.00 8.00
CA LYS A 99 2.77 -8.84 9.40
C LYS A 99 3.73 -7.64 9.52
N ILE A 100 3.42 -6.74 10.44
CA ILE A 100 4.27 -5.62 10.83
C ILE A 100 4.59 -5.75 12.30
N SER A 101 5.86 -5.70 12.66
CA SER A 101 6.36 -5.92 14.01
C SER A 101 6.95 -4.62 14.57
N SER A 102 6.63 -4.29 15.81
CA SER A 102 7.36 -3.27 16.57
C SER A 102 8.63 -3.88 17.15
N ASN A 103 9.77 -3.33 16.77
CA ASN A 103 11.06 -3.71 17.36
C ASN A 103 11.21 -3.22 18.82
N LYS A 104 10.29 -2.36 19.28
CA LYS A 104 10.27 -1.79 20.63
C LYS A 104 9.44 -2.64 21.59
N LEU A 105 10.00 -2.89 22.78
CA LEU A 105 9.29 -3.42 23.94
C LEU A 105 8.48 -2.31 24.60
N PHE A 106 7.24 -2.63 24.95
CA PHE A 106 6.35 -1.75 25.68
C PHE A 106 6.01 -2.33 27.03
N THR A 107 5.89 -1.44 28.01
CA THR A 107 5.60 -1.80 29.38
C THR A 107 4.26 -1.21 29.78
N CYS A 108 3.44 -2.03 30.42
CA CYS A 108 2.21 -1.63 31.08
C CYS A 108 2.35 -1.92 32.58
N GLU A 109 2.11 -0.89 33.40
CA GLU A 109 2.18 -0.95 34.87
C GLU A 109 0.81 -0.64 35.51
N SER A 110 -0.19 -0.27 34.72
CA SER A 110 -1.54 0.09 35.20
C SER A 110 -2.61 -0.14 34.13
N GLY A 111 -3.86 -0.34 34.55
CA GLY A 111 -4.99 -0.64 33.66
C GLY A 111 -5.75 -1.89 34.05
N TYR A 112 -6.43 -2.52 33.09
CA TYR A 112 -7.29 -3.69 33.32
C TYR A 112 -6.90 -4.86 32.42
N CYS A 113 -6.90 -6.06 32.98
CA CYS A 113 -6.66 -7.30 32.23
C CYS A 113 -7.64 -8.42 32.59
N LYS A 114 -7.83 -9.33 31.64
CA LYS A 114 -8.59 -10.58 31.78
C LYS A 114 -7.76 -11.69 31.15
N ARG A 115 -7.70 -12.87 31.78
CA ARG A 115 -7.13 -14.08 31.16
C ARG A 115 -8.26 -14.96 30.64
N GLU A 116 -8.18 -15.36 29.38
CA GLU A 116 -9.19 -16.19 28.73
C GLU A 116 -8.50 -17.09 27.70
N ASN A 117 -8.72 -18.41 27.78
CA ASN A 117 -8.14 -19.41 26.86
C ASN A 117 -6.63 -19.22 26.62
N GLU A 118 -5.85 -19.10 27.70
CA GLU A 118 -4.38 -18.88 27.68
C GLU A 118 -3.93 -17.54 27.07
N LYS A 119 -4.86 -16.65 26.71
CA LYS A 119 -4.59 -15.31 26.18
C LYS A 119 -4.81 -14.24 27.24
N LEU A 120 -4.02 -13.18 27.18
CA LEU A 120 -4.13 -12.03 28.05
C LEU A 120 -4.84 -10.90 27.31
N ILE A 121 -6.05 -10.56 27.71
CA ILE A 121 -6.81 -9.47 27.14
C ILE A 121 -6.58 -8.24 28.00
N THR A 122 -6.14 -7.13 27.40
CA THR A 122 -5.90 -5.87 28.10
C THR A 122 -6.78 -4.76 27.53
N TYR A 123 -7.25 -3.84 28.37
CA TYR A 123 -8.09 -2.72 27.94
C TYR A 123 -7.31 -1.40 28.04
N ASP A 124 -7.03 -0.78 26.88
CA ASP A 124 -6.34 0.53 26.73
C ASP A 124 -4.98 0.66 27.44
N CYS A 125 -4.32 -0.47 27.71
CA CYS A 125 -3.08 -0.55 28.47
C CYS A 125 -1.82 -0.16 27.65
N PHE A 126 -1.93 -0.20 26.31
CA PHE A 126 -0.79 -0.06 25.40
C PHE A 126 -1.03 0.99 24.31
N GLN A 127 -1.62 2.14 24.67
CA GLN A 127 -1.93 3.21 23.72
C GLN A 127 -0.69 3.73 22.97
N ASN A 128 0.46 3.81 23.65
CA ASN A 128 1.74 4.17 23.02
C ASN A 128 2.21 3.14 21.99
N ALA A 129 2.01 1.85 22.26
CA ALA A 129 2.33 0.78 21.31
C ALA A 129 1.41 0.87 20.08
N ASN A 130 0.12 1.10 20.30
CA ASN A 130 -0.86 1.30 19.25
C ASN A 130 -0.53 2.48 18.33
N ASN A 131 -0.12 3.61 18.92
CA ASN A 131 0.24 4.81 18.16
C ASN A 131 1.51 4.59 17.34
N LEU A 132 2.56 4.01 17.93
CA LEU A 132 3.78 3.69 17.19
C LEU A 132 3.51 2.69 16.06
N LEU A 133 2.77 1.62 16.35
CA LEU A 133 2.45 0.61 15.35
C LEU A 133 1.64 1.22 14.20
N LYS A 134 0.70 2.12 14.49
CA LYS A 134 -0.05 2.87 13.46
C LYS A 134 0.85 3.75 12.60
N GLU A 135 1.83 4.44 13.19
CA GLU A 135 2.79 5.26 12.43
C GLU A 135 3.66 4.39 11.50
N VAL A 136 4.18 3.28 12.04
CA VAL A 136 4.97 2.30 11.27
C VAL A 136 4.14 1.73 10.11
N GLU A 137 2.89 1.35 10.37
CA GLU A 137 1.97 0.87 9.33
C GLU A 137 1.68 1.89 8.23
N GLN A 138 1.47 3.16 8.60
CA GLN A 138 1.22 4.23 7.63
C GLN A 138 2.42 4.48 6.71
N ASN A 139 3.63 4.20 7.18
CA ASN A 139 4.85 4.31 6.39
C ASN A 139 5.14 3.07 5.54
N ILE A 140 4.57 1.91 5.89
CA ILE A 140 4.87 0.62 5.25
C ILE A 140 3.80 0.21 4.25
N ILE A 141 2.53 0.20 4.67
CA ILE A 141 1.44 -0.40 3.90
C ILE A 141 1.26 0.31 2.54
N PRO A 142 1.18 1.66 2.47
CA PRO A 142 0.94 2.30 1.17
C PRO A 142 2.08 2.10 0.16
N PRO A 143 3.38 2.29 0.51
CA PRO A 143 4.50 1.96 -0.38
C PRO A 143 4.54 0.50 -0.82
N LEU A 144 4.32 -0.45 0.11
CA LEU A 144 4.39 -1.88 -0.19
C LEU A 144 3.25 -2.32 -1.12
N ILE A 145 2.00 -1.98 -0.80
CA ILE A 145 0.84 -2.32 -1.64
C ILE A 145 0.92 -1.63 -3.00
N SER A 146 1.40 -0.37 -3.06
CA SER A 146 1.64 0.32 -4.32
C SER A 146 2.64 -0.43 -5.20
N SER A 147 3.79 -0.81 -4.64
CA SER A 147 4.85 -1.53 -5.36
C SER A 147 4.39 -2.90 -5.84
N LEU A 148 3.66 -3.64 -4.99
CA LEU A 148 3.04 -4.91 -5.38
C LEU A 148 2.01 -4.71 -6.50
N THR A 149 1.20 -3.65 -6.44
CA THR A 149 0.23 -3.34 -7.48
C THR A 149 0.90 -3.02 -8.80
N ILE A 150 1.96 -2.21 -8.79
CA ILE A 150 2.74 -1.85 -9.99
C ILE A 150 3.31 -3.09 -10.66
N HIS A 151 3.95 -3.98 -9.89
CA HIS A 151 4.63 -5.14 -10.45
C HIS A 151 3.73 -6.32 -10.80
N LEU A 152 2.58 -6.47 -10.13
CA LEU A 152 1.62 -7.51 -10.49
C LEU A 152 0.73 -7.06 -11.65
N SER A 153 0.30 -5.79 -11.67
CA SER A 153 -0.66 -5.31 -12.66
C SER A 153 -0.05 -5.32 -14.05
N LYS A 154 -0.88 -5.67 -15.04
CA LYS A 154 -0.58 -5.39 -16.45
C LYS A 154 -1.51 -4.27 -16.92
N ILE A 155 -1.11 -3.55 -17.96
CA ILE A 155 -1.86 -2.40 -18.51
C ILE A 155 -3.36 -2.70 -18.75
N ASN A 156 -3.70 -3.95 -19.11
CA ASN A 156 -5.08 -4.38 -19.38
C ASN A 156 -5.68 -5.28 -18.28
N TYR A 157 -4.92 -5.57 -17.22
CA TYR A 157 -5.32 -6.44 -16.12
C TYR A 157 -4.87 -5.79 -14.81
N PRO A 158 -5.60 -4.75 -14.36
CA PRO A 158 -5.28 -4.08 -13.11
C PRO A 158 -5.56 -5.03 -11.95
N ILE A 159 -4.64 -5.05 -10.99
CA ILE A 159 -4.78 -5.85 -9.77
C ILE A 159 -5.20 -4.95 -8.62
N ARG A 160 -6.00 -5.50 -7.73
CA ARG A 160 -6.53 -4.79 -6.57
C ARG A 160 -6.25 -5.56 -5.31
N PHE A 161 -5.71 -4.86 -4.33
CA PHE A 161 -5.59 -5.37 -2.97
C PHE A 161 -6.75 -4.81 -2.15
N ARG A 162 -7.82 -5.60 -2.03
CA ARG A 162 -8.95 -5.24 -1.18
C ARG A 162 -8.61 -5.63 0.26
N PHE A 163 -8.50 -4.62 1.11
CA PHE A 163 -8.34 -4.82 2.54
C PHE A 163 -9.58 -5.50 3.10
N ILE A 164 -9.35 -6.56 3.88
CA ILE A 164 -10.40 -7.31 4.54
C ILE A 164 -10.40 -6.99 6.03
N GLU A 165 -9.27 -7.22 6.68
CA GLU A 165 -9.21 -7.15 8.14
C GLU A 165 -7.81 -6.77 8.61
N ARG A 166 -7.75 -6.17 9.80
CA ARG A 166 -6.53 -5.94 10.53
C ARG A 166 -6.67 -6.46 11.94
N ALA A 167 -5.79 -7.38 12.32
CA ALA A 167 -5.63 -7.82 13.70
C ALA A 167 -4.39 -7.18 14.33
N LYS A 168 -4.44 -6.93 15.63
CA LYS A 168 -3.28 -6.54 16.43
C LYS A 168 -3.09 -7.53 17.55
N TYR A 169 -1.85 -7.80 17.87
CA TYR A 169 -1.52 -8.63 19.02
C TYR A 169 -0.15 -8.29 19.60
N GLY A 170 -0.04 -8.37 20.91
CA GLY A 170 1.22 -8.32 21.64
C GLY A 170 1.75 -9.74 21.89
N ILE A 171 3.06 -9.88 22.02
CA ILE A 171 3.71 -11.09 22.50
C ILE A 171 4.56 -10.69 23.70
N THR A 172 4.32 -11.32 24.85
CA THR A 172 5.14 -11.11 26.06
C THR A 172 6.50 -11.80 25.93
N GLN A 173 7.44 -11.48 26.82
CA GLN A 173 8.74 -12.19 26.87
C GLN A 173 8.60 -13.71 27.09
N ASN A 174 7.50 -14.13 27.72
CA ASN A 174 7.21 -15.54 27.99
C ASN A 174 6.43 -16.22 26.85
N GLY A 175 6.16 -15.50 25.75
CA GLY A 175 5.43 -16.03 24.60
C GLY A 175 3.90 -15.95 24.70
N GLU A 176 3.35 -15.35 25.76
CA GLU A 176 1.89 -15.17 25.90
C GLU A 176 1.37 -14.10 24.91
N ILE A 177 0.24 -14.37 24.25
CA ILE A 177 -0.38 -13.46 23.28
C ILE A 177 -1.32 -12.46 23.99
N ILE A 178 -1.20 -11.17 23.63
CA ILE A 178 -2.06 -10.08 24.09
C ILE A 178 -2.95 -9.60 22.95
N ASN A 179 -4.27 -9.50 23.14
CA ASN A 179 -5.18 -9.00 22.09
C ASN A 179 -5.79 -7.62 22.46
N ASP A 180 -5.81 -6.70 21.48
CA ASP A 180 -6.41 -5.36 21.59
C ASP A 180 -7.17 -5.01 20.27
N PHE A 181 -8.47 -4.72 20.34
CA PHE A 181 -9.42 -4.93 19.21
C PHE A 181 -9.82 -3.68 18.38
N SER A 182 -10.07 -3.85 17.06
CA SER A 182 -10.95 -3.00 16.19
C SER A 182 -11.20 -3.62 14.78
N ILE A 183 -12.43 -3.56 14.18
CA ILE A 183 -12.81 -4.17 12.86
C ILE A 183 -13.51 -3.15 11.89
N SER A 184 -13.34 -3.29 10.56
CA SER A 184 -14.14 -2.62 9.48
C SER A 184 -14.22 -3.46 8.17
N ILE A 185 -15.28 -3.30 7.34
CA ILE A 185 -15.61 -4.14 6.14
C ILE A 185 -15.95 -3.29 4.87
N SER A 186 -15.58 -3.74 3.65
CA SER A 186 -16.15 -3.27 2.35
C SER A 186 -16.07 -4.29 1.18
N ALA A 187 -16.83 -4.10 0.07
CA ALA A 187 -17.00 -5.10 -1.02
C ALA A 187 -17.00 -4.52 -2.47
N ARG A 188 -16.36 -5.23 -3.44
CA ARG A 188 -16.36 -4.98 -4.92
C ARG A 188 -16.18 -6.29 -5.73
N LEU A 189 -16.47 -6.27 -7.04
CA LEU A 189 -16.45 -7.41 -8.00
C LEU A 189 -15.36 -7.23 -9.08
N THR A 190 -14.61 -8.28 -9.46
CA THR A 190 -13.54 -8.24 -10.50
C THR A 190 -13.31 -9.60 -11.22
N SER A 191 -12.48 -9.61 -12.27
CA SER A 191 -12.07 -10.77 -13.11
C SER A 191 -10.59 -11.14 -12.94
N SER A 192 -10.20 -12.42 -12.96
CA SER A 192 -8.84 -12.89 -12.56
C SER A 192 -7.96 -13.51 -13.66
N ILE A 193 -6.63 -13.40 -13.51
CA ILE A 193 -5.59 -14.07 -14.33
C ILE A 193 -4.72 -15.05 -13.51
N ASN A 194 -4.33 -16.20 -14.08
CA ASN A 194 -3.52 -17.20 -13.37
C ASN A 194 -2.04 -16.80 -13.23
N ILE A 195 -1.48 -16.91 -12.01
CA ILE A 195 -0.07 -16.66 -11.67
C ILE A 195 0.54 -17.88 -10.93
N THR A 196 1.82 -18.17 -11.17
CA THR A 196 2.58 -19.26 -10.51
C THR A 196 3.50 -18.74 -9.38
N GLY A 197 3.87 -19.61 -8.44
CA GLY A 197 4.74 -19.22 -7.31
C GLY A 197 6.10 -18.63 -7.70
N ASN A 198 6.73 -19.12 -8.78
CA ASN A 198 8.01 -18.56 -9.26
C ASN A 198 7.85 -17.13 -9.81
N MET A 199 6.72 -16.82 -10.45
CA MET A 199 6.44 -15.44 -10.91
C MET A 199 6.24 -14.50 -9.73
N ILE A 200 5.59 -14.98 -8.65
CA ILE A 200 5.40 -14.21 -7.42
C ILE A 200 6.73 -13.89 -6.77
N LYS A 201 7.67 -14.85 -6.70
CA LYS A 201 9.01 -14.58 -6.14
C LYS A 201 9.73 -13.42 -6.82
N THR A 202 9.71 -13.39 -8.15
CA THR A 202 10.31 -12.30 -8.92
C THR A 202 9.59 -10.97 -8.64
N VAL A 203 8.27 -10.99 -8.55
CA VAL A 203 7.47 -9.80 -8.21
C VAL A 203 7.77 -9.31 -6.80
N ILE A 204 7.87 -10.19 -5.81
CA ILE A 204 8.25 -9.86 -4.43
C ILE A 204 9.60 -9.15 -4.41
N ASN A 205 10.61 -9.73 -5.08
CA ASN A 205 11.95 -9.14 -5.11
C ASN A 205 11.95 -7.74 -5.77
N SER A 206 11.23 -7.56 -6.86
CA SER A 206 11.09 -6.26 -7.51
C SER A 206 10.33 -5.26 -6.64
N ALA A 207 9.21 -5.69 -6.04
CA ALA A 207 8.37 -4.85 -5.19
C ALA A 207 9.07 -4.42 -3.91
N VAL A 208 9.88 -5.27 -3.27
CA VAL A 208 10.67 -4.90 -2.08
C VAL A 208 11.75 -3.88 -2.44
N ARG A 209 12.40 -4.02 -3.60
CA ARG A 209 13.37 -3.02 -4.10
C ARG A 209 12.68 -1.69 -4.38
N GLN A 210 11.54 -1.69 -5.08
CA GLN A 210 10.79 -0.46 -5.39
C GLN A 210 10.20 0.18 -4.13
N TYR A 211 9.67 -0.61 -3.20
CA TYR A 211 9.16 -0.18 -1.89
C TYR A 211 10.15 0.72 -1.15
N SER A 212 11.44 0.37 -1.19
CA SER A 212 12.50 1.14 -0.52
C SER A 212 12.85 2.47 -1.20
N THR A 213 12.38 2.71 -2.42
CA THR A 213 12.78 3.86 -3.25
C THR A 213 11.61 4.74 -3.72
N ILE A 214 10.39 4.20 -3.74
CA ILE A 214 9.18 4.94 -4.10
C ILE A 214 8.93 6.08 -3.11
N GLU A 215 8.50 7.24 -3.61
CA GLU A 215 8.23 8.38 -2.72
C GLU A 215 7.01 8.09 -1.83
N PRO A 216 7.14 8.18 -0.49
CA PRO A 216 6.06 7.81 0.44
C PRO A 216 4.73 8.55 0.18
N LYS A 217 4.79 9.82 -0.23
CA LYS A 217 3.61 10.61 -0.52
C LYS A 217 2.93 10.21 -1.83
N VAL A 218 3.71 9.89 -2.86
CA VAL A 218 3.18 9.41 -4.16
C VAL A 218 2.51 8.05 -3.95
N SER A 219 3.18 7.13 -3.24
CA SER A 219 2.60 5.81 -2.96
C SER A 219 1.38 5.88 -2.04
N SER A 220 1.36 6.77 -1.05
CA SER A 220 0.16 6.99 -0.22
C SER A 220 -1.03 7.46 -1.05
N LEU A 221 -0.84 8.46 -1.91
CA LEU A 221 -1.88 8.97 -2.80
C LEU A 221 -2.35 7.91 -3.80
N PHE A 222 -1.42 7.17 -4.40
CA PHE A 222 -1.75 6.07 -5.30
C PHE A 222 -2.57 4.99 -4.59
N TYR A 223 -2.10 4.53 -3.43
CA TYR A 223 -2.78 3.56 -2.59
C TYR A 223 -4.20 3.98 -2.18
N PHE A 224 -4.38 5.22 -1.70
CA PHE A 224 -5.72 5.72 -1.35
C PHE A 224 -6.61 5.86 -2.59
N GLY A 225 -6.06 6.33 -3.71
CA GLY A 225 -6.78 6.47 -4.97
C GLY A 225 -7.30 5.14 -5.53
N LEU A 226 -6.54 4.05 -5.38
CA LEU A 226 -6.99 2.72 -5.82
C LEU A 226 -8.08 2.10 -4.92
N ARG A 227 -8.14 2.54 -3.66
CA ARG A 227 -9.00 1.93 -2.63
C ARG A 227 -10.27 2.71 -2.33
N ASP A 228 -10.32 3.99 -2.67
CA ASP A 228 -11.48 4.83 -2.35
C ASP A 228 -12.75 4.29 -3.02
N GLU A 229 -13.90 4.51 -2.38
CA GLU A 229 -15.19 4.12 -2.94
C GLU A 229 -15.77 5.19 -3.86
N ASP A 230 -15.45 6.44 -3.55
CA ASP A 230 -15.91 7.65 -4.20
C ASP A 230 -15.03 7.98 -5.41
N ARG A 231 -15.63 7.99 -6.61
CA ARG A 231 -14.91 8.17 -7.88
C ARG A 231 -14.21 9.53 -7.96
N PHE A 232 -14.78 10.55 -7.34
CA PHE A 232 -14.17 11.87 -7.27
C PHE A 232 -12.91 11.86 -6.40
N LYS A 233 -12.95 11.23 -5.22
CA LYS A 233 -11.77 11.06 -4.37
C LYS A 233 -10.70 10.17 -5.01
N GLN A 234 -11.10 9.10 -5.70
CA GLN A 234 -10.18 8.29 -6.51
C GLN A 234 -9.43 9.17 -7.49
N PHE A 235 -10.17 9.93 -8.32
CA PHE A 235 -9.60 10.84 -9.30
C PHE A 235 -8.63 11.84 -8.68
N LEU A 236 -9.01 12.51 -7.60
CA LEU A 236 -8.16 13.51 -6.94
C LEU A 236 -6.87 12.90 -6.38
N ASN A 237 -6.97 11.78 -5.66
CA ASN A 237 -5.81 11.12 -5.07
C ASN A 237 -4.85 10.62 -6.16
N LEU A 238 -5.36 9.95 -7.20
CA LEU A 238 -4.53 9.49 -8.31
C LEU A 238 -3.92 10.66 -9.08
N PHE A 239 -4.65 11.75 -9.31
CA PHE A 239 -4.12 12.90 -10.04
C PHE A 239 -3.00 13.57 -9.25
N GLN A 240 -3.16 13.70 -7.94
CA GLN A 240 -2.10 14.23 -7.07
C GLN A 240 -0.88 13.32 -7.05
N ALA A 241 -1.05 11.99 -7.10
CA ALA A 241 0.07 11.06 -7.24
C ALA A 241 0.83 11.31 -8.55
N LEU A 242 0.10 11.44 -9.66
CA LEU A 242 0.64 11.69 -11.00
C LEU A 242 1.40 13.02 -11.06
N GLU A 243 0.80 14.10 -10.55
CA GLU A 243 1.37 15.44 -10.52
C GLU A 243 2.67 15.46 -9.72
N ARG A 244 2.66 14.89 -8.52
CA ARG A 244 3.83 14.86 -7.63
C ARG A 244 4.95 14.02 -8.23
N HIS A 245 4.64 12.85 -8.77
CA HIS A 245 5.63 12.00 -9.44
C HIS A 245 6.24 12.69 -10.66
N THR A 246 5.41 13.34 -11.50
CA THR A 246 5.87 14.10 -12.67
C THR A 246 6.82 15.22 -12.26
N HIS A 247 6.47 16.00 -11.22
CA HIS A 247 7.34 17.06 -10.71
C HIS A 247 8.65 16.52 -10.16
N LYS A 248 8.62 15.43 -9.39
CA LYS A 248 9.83 14.80 -8.87
C LYS A 248 10.72 14.30 -10.01
N ALA A 249 10.17 13.54 -10.94
CA ALA A 249 10.90 13.00 -12.10
C ALA A 249 11.52 14.13 -12.92
N PHE A 250 10.77 15.19 -13.20
CA PHE A 250 11.26 16.35 -13.95
C PHE A 250 12.42 17.06 -13.24
N ASN A 251 12.35 17.21 -11.91
CA ASN A 251 13.39 17.87 -11.12
C ASN A 251 14.65 17.00 -10.95
N GLN A 252 14.51 15.68 -10.99
CA GLN A 252 15.63 14.73 -10.89
C GLN A 252 16.31 14.48 -12.24
N MET A 253 15.67 14.88 -13.35
CA MET A 253 16.19 14.73 -14.69
C MET A 253 17.43 15.60 -14.90
N ASN A 254 18.58 14.98 -15.14
CA ASN A 254 19.76 15.70 -15.61
C ASN A 254 19.68 15.88 -17.14
N PHE A 255 18.92 16.89 -17.58
CA PHE A 255 18.69 17.16 -19.01
C PHE A 255 20.00 17.35 -19.80
N GLU A 256 21.06 17.84 -19.15
CA GLU A 256 22.35 18.07 -19.79
C GLU A 256 22.89 16.82 -20.50
N ASN A 257 22.64 15.64 -19.94
CA ASN A 257 23.08 14.35 -20.47
C ASN A 257 22.29 13.90 -21.71
N TYR A 258 21.16 14.54 -22.01
CA TYR A 258 20.23 14.13 -23.06
C TYR A 258 20.02 15.18 -24.15
N VAL A 259 20.62 16.38 -24.00
CA VAL A 259 20.40 17.49 -24.95
C VAL A 259 20.74 17.08 -26.38
N ASP A 260 21.89 16.43 -26.57
CA ASP A 260 22.40 16.02 -27.88
C ASP A 260 21.69 14.79 -28.45
N SER A 261 21.10 13.94 -27.60
CA SER A 261 20.35 12.75 -28.05
C SER A 261 18.92 13.08 -28.47
N VAL A 262 18.32 14.11 -27.86
CA VAL A 262 16.94 14.52 -28.15
C VAL A 262 16.89 15.63 -29.22
N ASN A 263 17.96 16.43 -29.37
CA ASN A 263 17.98 17.56 -30.29
C ASN A 263 19.11 17.42 -31.32
N SER A 264 18.77 17.53 -32.60
CA SER A 264 19.76 17.58 -33.68
C SER A 264 20.39 18.97 -33.77
N ILE A 265 21.41 19.23 -32.94
CA ILE A 265 22.13 20.51 -32.90
C ILE A 265 23.25 20.51 -33.96
N PRO A 266 23.29 21.48 -34.90
CA PRO A 266 24.39 21.59 -35.84
C PRO A 266 25.73 21.79 -35.10
N LYS A 267 26.78 21.05 -35.49
CA LYS A 267 28.10 21.10 -34.82
C LYS A 267 28.65 22.52 -34.65
N ARG A 268 28.41 23.41 -35.63
CA ARG A 268 28.83 24.83 -35.59
C ARG A 268 28.17 25.65 -34.48
N LEU A 269 27.06 25.18 -33.90
CA LEU A 269 26.28 25.83 -32.85
C LEU A 269 26.20 24.98 -31.57
N ALA A 270 27.07 23.99 -31.37
CA ALA A 270 26.94 23.02 -30.27
C ALA A 270 26.80 23.68 -28.88
N VAL A 271 27.64 24.67 -28.57
CA VAL A 271 27.63 25.37 -27.26
C VAL A 271 26.35 26.19 -27.08
N THR A 272 26.06 27.10 -28.01
CA THR A 272 24.89 27.99 -27.92
C THR A 272 23.56 27.22 -28.03
N GLY A 273 23.50 26.20 -28.89
CA GLY A 273 22.34 25.33 -29.04
C GLY A 273 22.05 24.54 -27.78
N LYS A 274 23.08 23.95 -27.15
CA LYS A 274 22.93 23.22 -25.89
C LYS A 274 22.38 24.14 -24.79
N GLN A 275 22.97 25.32 -24.64
CA GLN A 275 22.51 26.33 -23.68
C GLN A 275 21.05 26.74 -23.92
N PHE A 276 20.66 27.00 -25.17
CA PHE A 276 19.28 27.37 -25.52
C PHE A 276 18.27 26.30 -25.11
N PHE A 277 18.55 25.02 -25.39
CA PHE A 277 17.64 23.94 -24.99
C PHE A 277 17.58 23.77 -23.47
N MET A 278 18.71 23.93 -22.77
CA MET A 278 18.74 23.91 -21.30
C MET A 278 17.88 25.03 -20.70
N GLU A 279 17.97 26.25 -21.23
CA GLU A 279 17.13 27.37 -20.81
C GLU A 279 15.63 27.09 -21.08
N ARG A 280 15.29 26.55 -22.26
CA ARG A 280 13.90 26.17 -22.59
C ARG A 280 13.33 25.10 -21.67
N GLN A 281 14.13 24.11 -21.29
CA GLN A 281 13.72 23.10 -20.31
C GLN A 281 13.48 23.75 -18.94
N ALA A 282 14.39 24.63 -18.49
CA ALA A 282 14.28 25.30 -17.19
C ALA A 282 13.04 26.23 -17.10
N GLU A 283 12.61 26.79 -18.22
CA GLU A 283 11.41 27.63 -18.31
C GLU A 283 10.08 26.85 -18.24
N CYS A 284 10.10 25.52 -18.25
CA CYS A 284 8.89 24.69 -18.23
C CYS A 284 8.17 24.74 -16.86
N LYS A 285 7.15 25.60 -16.79
CA LYS A 285 6.36 25.83 -15.56
C LYS A 285 5.11 24.97 -15.47
N ASN A 286 4.51 24.60 -16.59
CA ASN A 286 3.23 23.87 -16.56
C ASN A 286 3.44 22.35 -16.50
N LEU A 287 2.47 21.66 -15.88
CA LEU A 287 2.55 20.22 -15.67
C LEU A 287 2.63 19.43 -16.99
N SER A 288 1.94 19.88 -18.05
CA SER A 288 1.96 19.19 -19.35
C SER A 288 3.33 19.18 -20.01
N GLN A 289 4.04 20.31 -19.97
CA GLN A 289 5.40 20.40 -20.48
C GLN A 289 6.32 19.47 -19.70
N ARG A 290 6.21 19.47 -18.37
CA ARG A 290 7.01 18.58 -17.51
C ARG A 290 6.73 17.12 -17.81
N PHE A 291 5.46 16.74 -17.98
CA PHE A 291 5.06 15.39 -18.35
C PHE A 291 5.66 14.96 -19.69
N ILE A 292 5.60 15.83 -20.71
CA ILE A 292 6.19 15.56 -22.03
C ILE A 292 7.71 15.40 -21.92
N TRP A 293 8.40 16.27 -21.18
CA TRP A 293 9.84 16.14 -20.96
C TRP A 293 10.22 14.81 -20.30
N CYS A 294 9.50 14.42 -19.25
CA CYS A 294 9.69 13.11 -18.62
C CYS A 294 9.41 11.96 -19.60
N SER A 295 8.39 12.08 -20.44
CA SER A 295 8.04 11.06 -21.44
C SER A 295 9.11 10.91 -22.52
N LEU A 296 9.73 12.01 -22.94
CA LEU A 296 10.79 12.00 -23.96
C LEU A 296 12.11 11.42 -23.46
N ILE A 297 12.39 11.50 -22.15
CA ILE A 297 13.74 11.27 -21.61
C ILE A 297 13.79 10.13 -20.58
N LEU A 298 12.79 10.04 -19.71
CA LEU A 298 12.82 9.13 -18.55
C LEU A 298 11.87 7.94 -18.71
N TRP A 299 10.70 8.13 -19.31
CA TRP A 299 9.66 7.10 -19.36
C TRP A 299 9.56 6.46 -20.75
N GLU A 300 10.26 5.34 -20.93
CA GLU A 300 10.38 4.65 -22.21
C GLU A 300 9.06 4.05 -22.74
N ASN A 301 8.06 3.84 -21.88
CA ASN A 301 6.81 3.13 -22.21
C ASN A 301 5.61 4.06 -22.47
N ILE A 302 5.87 5.34 -22.73
CA ILE A 302 4.85 6.36 -23.00
C ILE A 302 4.82 6.67 -24.50
N SER A 303 3.65 6.48 -25.13
CA SER A 303 3.42 6.85 -26.53
C SER A 303 2.62 8.17 -26.61
N ASP A 304 2.47 8.68 -27.83
CA ASP A 304 1.66 9.87 -28.10
C ASP A 304 0.21 9.73 -27.60
N ASN A 305 -0.35 8.52 -27.64
CA ASN A 305 -1.70 8.27 -27.12
C ASN A 305 -1.79 8.50 -25.61
N GLU A 306 -0.77 8.09 -24.84
CA GLU A 306 -0.72 8.38 -23.39
C GLU A 306 -0.50 9.86 -23.11
N ILE A 307 0.23 10.58 -23.96
CA ILE A 307 0.41 12.03 -23.83
C ILE A 307 -0.92 12.76 -24.07
N GLU A 308 -1.70 12.37 -25.07
CA GLU A 308 -3.04 12.93 -25.30
C GLU A 308 -4.01 12.57 -24.18
N THR A 309 -3.93 11.33 -23.68
CA THR A 309 -4.69 10.89 -22.50
C THR A 309 -4.37 11.75 -21.28
N PHE A 310 -3.09 12.00 -21.01
CA PHE A 310 -2.64 12.90 -19.95
C PHE A 310 -3.23 14.32 -20.11
N LYS A 311 -3.18 14.89 -21.31
CA LYS A 311 -3.73 16.23 -21.58
C LYS A 311 -5.23 16.29 -21.31
N ALA A 312 -5.97 15.25 -21.70
CA ALA A 312 -7.41 15.15 -21.45
C ALA A 312 -7.72 15.07 -19.94
N ILE A 313 -6.97 14.24 -19.19
CA ILE A 313 -7.07 14.14 -17.72
C ILE A 313 -6.80 15.50 -17.08
N LYS A 314 -5.70 16.16 -17.44
CA LYS A 314 -5.35 17.47 -16.88
C LYS A 314 -6.43 18.51 -17.16
N LYS A 315 -7.00 18.52 -18.37
CA LYS A 315 -8.11 19.42 -18.71
C LYS A 315 -9.28 19.20 -17.75
N LYS A 316 -9.69 17.96 -17.49
CA LYS A 316 -10.77 17.65 -16.53
C LYS A 316 -10.44 18.15 -15.11
N ARG A 317 -9.20 17.97 -14.65
CA ARG A 317 -8.74 18.56 -13.37
C ARG A 317 -8.93 20.08 -13.39
N ASP A 318 -8.42 20.76 -14.41
CA ASP A 318 -8.44 22.22 -14.44
C ASP A 318 -9.88 22.76 -14.35
N LEU A 319 -10.84 22.15 -15.06
CA LEU A 319 -12.27 22.48 -14.94
C LEU A 319 -12.78 22.36 -13.50
N LEU A 320 -12.48 21.25 -12.82
CA LEU A 320 -12.84 21.06 -11.41
C LEU A 320 -12.25 22.14 -10.50
N SER A 321 -11.04 22.59 -10.78
CA SER A 321 -10.36 23.62 -9.96
C SER A 321 -10.87 25.02 -10.21
N HIS A 322 -11.48 25.25 -11.37
CA HIS A 322 -12.22 26.47 -11.68
C HIS A 322 -13.66 26.44 -11.14
N GLY A 323 -14.06 25.37 -10.45
CA GLY A 323 -15.40 25.22 -9.86
C GLY A 323 -16.46 24.83 -10.89
N GLU A 324 -16.07 24.34 -12.07
CA GLU A 324 -17.01 23.86 -13.07
C GLU A 324 -17.64 22.53 -12.65
N GLN A 325 -18.91 22.34 -13.01
CA GLN A 325 -19.62 21.11 -12.74
C GLN A 325 -19.18 20.02 -13.73
N VAL A 326 -18.41 19.06 -13.24
CA VAL A 326 -18.01 17.85 -13.98
C VAL A 326 -18.75 16.67 -13.39
N SER A 327 -19.42 15.89 -14.24
CA SER A 327 -20.05 14.62 -13.83
C SER A 327 -18.98 13.65 -13.30
N GLU A 328 -19.22 13.06 -12.14
CA GLU A 328 -18.30 12.07 -11.56
C GLU A 328 -18.09 10.86 -12.49
N ASN A 329 -19.13 10.45 -13.21
CA ASN A 329 -19.06 9.36 -14.17
C ASN A 329 -18.10 9.65 -15.33
N ASP A 330 -17.85 10.93 -15.64
CA ASP A 330 -16.98 11.36 -16.73
C ASP A 330 -15.51 11.52 -16.29
N LEU A 331 -15.20 11.25 -15.01
CA LEU A 331 -13.83 11.32 -14.52
C LEU A 331 -13.01 10.14 -15.06
N PRO A 332 -11.86 10.38 -15.70
CA PRO A 332 -11.06 9.34 -16.35
C PRO A 332 -10.16 8.60 -15.34
N VAL A 333 -10.77 7.97 -14.33
CA VAL A 333 -10.04 7.27 -13.25
C VAL A 333 -9.21 6.10 -13.79
N GLU A 334 -9.79 5.29 -14.66
CA GLU A 334 -9.14 4.09 -15.22
C GLU A 334 -7.96 4.46 -16.12
N ASP A 335 -8.08 5.53 -16.90
CA ASP A 335 -7.00 6.01 -17.77
C ASP A 335 -5.86 6.61 -16.94
N LEU A 336 -6.20 7.34 -15.87
CA LEU A 336 -5.24 7.90 -14.93
C LEU A 336 -4.47 6.81 -14.17
N GLU A 337 -5.16 5.75 -13.76
CA GLU A 337 -4.53 4.58 -13.16
C GLU A 337 -3.57 3.88 -14.13
N LYS A 338 -4.01 3.60 -15.36
CA LYS A 338 -3.15 2.98 -16.39
C LYS A 338 -1.91 3.81 -16.65
N LEU A 339 -2.04 5.14 -16.65
CA LEU A 339 -0.93 6.05 -16.82
C LEU A 339 0.06 5.97 -15.65
N LEU A 340 -0.45 5.95 -14.41
CA LEU A 340 0.37 5.79 -13.21
C LEU A 340 1.12 4.46 -13.18
N LEU A 341 0.47 3.37 -13.56
CA LEU A 341 1.10 2.04 -13.67
C LEU A 341 2.23 1.99 -14.70
N LYS A 342 2.25 2.90 -15.68
CA LYS A 342 3.32 2.97 -16.69
C LYS A 342 4.53 3.79 -16.26
N ILE A 343 4.32 4.81 -15.41
CA ILE A 343 5.37 5.79 -15.06
C ILE A 343 5.98 5.58 -13.67
N LEU A 344 5.30 4.84 -12.79
CA LEU A 344 5.81 4.42 -11.48
C LEU A 344 6.59 3.12 -11.62
#